data_AF-A0A151UHC0-F1
#
_entry.id   AF-A0A151UHC0-F1
#
_cell.length_a   1.000
_cell.length_b   1.000
_cell.length_c   1.000
_cell.angle_alpha   90.00
_cell.angle_beta   90.00
_cell.angle_gamma   90.00
#
_symmetry.space_group_name_H-M   'P 1'
#
loop_
_entity.id
_entity.type
_entity.pdbx_description
1 polymer ?
#
loop_
_entity_poly.entity_id
_entity_poly.type
_entity_poly.pdbx_seq_one_letter_code
_entity_poly.pdbx_strand_id
1 'polypeptide(L)'
;SLYLWIIIWFEVGTGYNLFDKKGGKAFIFRQHFPGSNRRLSHLVPLFDIQCLRIQSIEETTKDGTFLRAGVLYMQTGHHGIIPLTPVGNPWPPSKVAQTTGELARFLDLPIKIGYER
;
A
#
# COMPACT_ATOMS: atom_id res chain seq x y z
N SER A 1 -3.94 -21.35 21.07
CA SER A 1 -2.71 -21.94 20.51
C SER A 1 -1.54 -21.00 20.76
N LEU A 2 -0.35 -21.53 21.13
CA LEU A 2 0.90 -20.77 21.34
C LEU A 2 1.30 -19.95 20.09
N TYR A 3 0.99 -20.46 18.91
CA TYR A 3 1.26 -19.81 17.63
C TYR A 3 0.64 -18.41 17.51
N LEU A 4 -0.61 -18.22 17.95
CA LEU A 4 -1.27 -16.91 17.91
C LEU A 4 -0.60 -15.90 18.84
N TRP A 5 -0.21 -16.34 20.04
CA TRP A 5 0.52 -15.48 20.99
C TRP A 5 1.87 -15.02 20.43
N ILE A 6 2.57 -15.89 19.70
CA ILE A 6 3.82 -15.55 19.02
C ILE A 6 3.59 -14.50 17.92
N ILE A 7 2.57 -14.66 17.08
CA ILE A 7 2.23 -13.68 16.03
C ILE A 7 1.91 -12.30 16.62
N ILE A 8 1.09 -12.27 17.67
CA ILE A 8 0.69 -11.03 18.35
C ILE A 8 1.92 -10.36 18.96
N TRP A 9 2.77 -11.13 19.66
CA TRP A 9 4.01 -10.63 20.25
C TRP A 9 4.96 -10.03 19.20
N PHE A 10 5.03 -10.63 18.02
CA PHE A 10 5.89 -10.15 16.94
C PHE A 10 5.27 -9.02 16.10
N GLU A 11 4.01 -8.66 16.36
CA GLU A 11 3.23 -7.64 15.63
C GLU A 11 3.27 -7.87 14.11
N VAL A 12 3.14 -9.13 13.68
CA VAL A 12 3.26 -9.52 12.28
C VAL A 12 2.11 -8.92 11.46
N GLY A 13 2.44 -8.36 10.29
CA GLY A 13 1.47 -7.72 9.39
C GLY A 13 1.20 -6.25 9.69
N THR A 14 1.90 -5.67 10.68
CA THR A 14 1.86 -4.23 10.95
C THR A 14 2.65 -3.43 9.92
N GLY A 15 2.34 -2.14 9.81
CA GLY A 15 3.00 -1.25 8.88
C GLY A 15 2.32 0.11 8.83
N TYR A 16 3.03 1.10 8.33
CA TYR A 16 2.49 2.45 8.17
C TYR A 16 3.17 3.17 6.99
N ASN A 17 2.52 4.24 6.53
CA ASN A 17 3.04 5.12 5.50
C ASN A 17 3.11 6.54 6.10
N LEU A 18 4.31 7.13 6.16
CA LEU A 18 4.52 8.51 6.57
C LEU A 18 4.93 9.34 5.36
N PHE A 19 4.25 10.45 5.15
CA PHE A 19 4.56 11.38 4.06
C PHE A 19 4.91 12.74 4.65
N ASP A 20 6.19 13.11 4.57
CA ASP A 20 6.66 14.40 5.05
C ASP A 20 6.94 15.34 3.86
N LYS A 21 6.00 16.24 3.60
CA LYS A 21 6.11 17.26 2.55
C LYS A 21 7.21 18.29 2.86
N LYS A 22 7.48 18.58 4.14
CA LYS A 22 8.51 19.55 4.54
C LYS A 22 9.90 18.93 4.44
N GLY A 23 10.04 17.69 4.89
CA GLY A 23 11.28 16.91 4.78
C GLY A 23 11.55 16.33 3.39
N GLY A 24 10.58 16.40 2.47
CA GLY A 24 10.73 15.95 1.08
C GLY A 24 10.83 14.44 0.93
N LYS A 25 10.31 13.66 1.87
CA LYS A 25 10.49 12.19 1.93
C LYS A 25 9.19 11.46 2.29
N ALA A 26 8.98 10.31 1.67
CA ALA A 26 7.99 9.31 2.05
C ALA A 26 8.70 8.12 2.71
N PHE A 27 8.16 7.63 3.82
CA PHE A 27 8.66 6.47 4.53
C PHE A 27 7.57 5.41 4.61
N ILE A 28 7.86 4.23 4.05
CA ILE A 28 6.92 3.12 3.96
C ILE A 28 7.51 1.97 4.76
N PHE A 29 6.81 1.57 5.82
CA PHE A 29 7.25 0.52 6.71
C PHE A 29 6.29 -0.67 6.66
N ARG A 30 6.86 -1.87 6.59
CA ARG A 30 6.15 -3.15 6.64
C ARG A 30 6.88 -4.10 7.58
N GLN A 31 6.14 -4.68 8.51
CA GLN A 31 6.60 -5.72 9.42
C GLN A 31 6.02 -7.07 8.98
N HIS A 32 6.91 -7.98 8.59
CA HIS A 32 6.58 -9.32 8.15
C HIS A 32 6.82 -10.35 9.26
N PHE A 33 6.59 -11.62 8.92
CA PHE A 33 6.92 -12.74 9.79
C PHE A 33 8.40 -12.70 10.21
N PRO A 34 8.73 -13.20 11.41
CA PRO A 34 10.11 -13.33 11.86
C PRO A 34 10.98 -14.07 10.83
N GLY A 35 12.14 -13.49 10.51
CA GLY A 35 13.08 -13.94 9.48
C GLY A 35 14.03 -12.81 9.06
N SER A 36 14.94 -13.07 8.12
CA SER A 36 15.95 -12.09 7.70
C SER A 36 15.37 -10.80 7.07
N ASN A 37 14.18 -10.89 6.46
CA ASN A 37 13.46 -9.74 5.88
C ASN A 37 12.24 -9.32 6.73
N ARG A 38 12.35 -9.48 8.06
CA ARG A 38 11.25 -9.16 8.98
C ARG A 38 10.80 -7.71 8.87
N ARG A 39 11.72 -6.76 8.67
CA ARG A 39 11.43 -5.34 8.54
C ARG A 39 11.80 -4.89 7.14
N LEU A 40 10.81 -4.37 6.43
CA LEU A 40 11.01 -3.80 5.11
C LEU A 40 10.61 -2.32 5.19
N SER A 41 11.61 -1.46 5.02
CA SER A 41 11.45 -0.01 5.06
C SER A 41 11.95 0.60 3.77
N HIS A 42 11.09 1.34 3.07
CA HIS A 42 11.46 2.14 1.92
C HIS A 42 11.44 3.61 2.29
N LEU A 43 12.57 4.28 2.12
CA LEU A 43 12.67 5.73 2.20
C LEU A 43 12.77 6.26 0.78
N VAL A 44 11.73 6.95 0.33
CA VAL A 44 11.58 7.43 -1.05
C VAL A 44 11.55 8.96 -1.02
N PRO A 45 12.45 9.64 -1.74
CA PRO A 45 12.34 11.09 -1.91
C PRO A 45 11.06 11.46 -2.65
N LEU A 46 10.35 12.51 -2.25
CA LEU A 46 9.08 12.89 -2.88
C LEU A 46 9.25 13.23 -4.37
N PHE A 47 10.41 13.76 -4.79
CA PHE A 47 10.69 14.07 -6.19
C PHE A 47 10.83 12.82 -7.08
N ASP A 48 11.13 11.66 -6.51
CA ASP A 48 11.24 10.38 -7.24
C ASP A 48 9.85 9.75 -7.46
N ILE A 49 8.83 10.24 -6.77
CA ILE A 49 7.47 9.75 -6.92
C ILE A 49 6.87 10.35 -8.19
N GLN A 50 6.55 9.49 -9.14
CA GLN A 50 6.02 9.90 -10.44
C GLN A 50 4.50 10.04 -10.42
N CYS A 51 3.82 9.04 -9.86
CA CYS A 51 2.36 9.02 -9.79
C CYS A 51 1.84 8.06 -8.72
N LEU A 52 0.58 8.25 -8.35
CA LEU A 52 -0.20 7.29 -7.58
C LEU A 52 -0.99 6.40 -8.53
N ARG A 53 -0.81 5.09 -8.41
CA ARG A 53 -1.47 4.11 -9.28
C ARG A 53 -2.56 3.38 -8.51
N ILE A 54 -3.77 3.42 -9.03
CA ILE A 54 -4.89 2.59 -8.56
C ILE A 54 -4.97 1.38 -9.48
N GLN A 55 -4.98 0.19 -8.92
CA GLN A 55 -5.24 -1.05 -9.64
C GLN A 55 -6.55 -1.64 -9.17
N SER A 56 -7.49 -1.82 -10.09
CA SER A 56 -8.71 -2.57 -9.81
C SER A 56 -8.39 -4.06 -9.83
N ILE A 57 -8.79 -4.76 -8.78
CA ILE A 57 -8.72 -6.22 -8.70
C ILE A 57 -10.16 -6.73 -8.71
N GLU A 58 -10.42 -7.72 -9.54
CA GLU A 58 -11.66 -8.48 -9.50
C GLU A 58 -11.42 -9.70 -8.63
N GLU A 59 -12.05 -9.73 -7.45
CA GLU A 59 -12.00 -10.90 -6.57
C GLU A 59 -13.38 -11.54 -6.49
N THR A 60 -13.40 -12.86 -6.67
CA THR A 60 -14.57 -13.67 -6.37
C THR A 60 -14.49 -14.07 -4.90
N THR A 61 -15.45 -13.61 -4.11
CA THR A 61 -15.60 -14.02 -2.72
C THR A 61 -15.87 -15.53 -2.68
N LYS A 62 -15.54 -16.20 -1.57
CA LYS A 62 -15.84 -17.63 -1.35
C LYS A 62 -17.32 -17.97 -1.57
N ASP A 63 -18.20 -16.99 -1.35
CA ASP A 63 -19.65 -17.10 -1.54
C ASP A 63 -20.11 -16.83 -2.98
N GLY A 64 -19.18 -16.73 -3.95
CA GLY A 64 -19.47 -16.52 -5.37
C GLY A 64 -19.83 -15.08 -5.75
N THR A 65 -19.74 -14.13 -4.81
CA THR A 65 -20.01 -12.70 -5.09
C THR A 65 -18.80 -12.01 -5.69
N PHE A 66 -18.99 -11.33 -6.81
CA PHE A 66 -17.97 -10.47 -7.42
C PHE A 66 -17.80 -9.18 -6.62
N LEU A 67 -16.61 -8.97 -6.09
CA LEU A 67 -16.22 -7.72 -5.45
C LEU A 67 -15.17 -7.05 -6.34
N ARG A 68 -15.46 -5.82 -6.74
CA ARG A 68 -14.41 -4.92 -7.22
C ARG A 68 -13.70 -4.41 -6.00
N ALA A 69 -12.41 -4.70 -5.90
CA ALA A 69 -11.55 -4.14 -4.87
C ALA A 69 -10.42 -3.35 -5.55
N GLY A 70 -9.68 -2.56 -4.80
CA GLY A 70 -8.58 -1.78 -5.34
C GLY A 70 -7.34 -1.84 -4.46
N VAL A 71 -6.20 -1.80 -5.12
CA VAL A 71 -4.89 -1.65 -4.47
C VAL A 71 -4.29 -0.34 -4.93
N LEU A 72 -3.91 0.48 -3.96
CA LEU A 72 -3.16 1.71 -4.15
C LEU A 72 -1.66 1.41 -4.14
N TYR A 73 -1.00 1.87 -5.19
CA TYR A 73 0.44 1.81 -5.35
C TYR A 73 1.02 3.21 -5.52
N MET A 74 2.26 3.35 -5.09
CA MET A 74 3.12 4.49 -5.38
C MET A 74 4.12 4.07 -6.46
N GLN A 75 4.08 4.73 -7.62
CA GLN A 75 5.07 4.50 -8.66
C GLN A 75 6.22 5.48 -8.50
N THR A 76 7.42 4.93 -8.40
CA THR A 76 8.67 5.66 -8.27
C THR A 76 9.57 5.39 -9.47
N GLY A 77 10.48 6.30 -9.77
CA GLY A 77 11.47 6.10 -10.83
C GLY A 77 12.50 5.04 -10.45
N HIS A 78 13.04 5.12 -9.23
CA HIS A 78 14.15 4.25 -8.81
C HIS A 78 13.71 2.96 -8.10
N HIS A 79 12.64 3.01 -7.30
CA HIS A 79 12.23 1.89 -6.45
C HIS A 79 11.09 1.05 -7.06
N GLY A 80 10.66 1.38 -8.28
CA GLY A 80 9.55 0.72 -8.95
C GLY A 80 8.19 1.01 -8.31
N ILE A 81 7.32 0.00 -8.28
CA ILE A 81 5.95 0.12 -7.79
C ILE A 81 5.89 -0.39 -6.35
N ILE A 82 5.53 0.49 -5.41
CA ILE A 82 5.45 0.16 -3.98
C ILE A 82 3.98 0.15 -3.53
N PRO A 83 3.46 -0.96 -2.99
CA PRO A 83 2.08 -1.01 -2.50
C PRO A 83 1.92 -0.17 -1.22
N LEU A 84 0.95 0.75 -1.23
CA LEU A 84 0.58 1.56 -0.08
C LEU A 84 -0.51 0.90 0.77
N THR A 85 -1.34 0.05 0.15
CA THR A 85 -2.36 -0.77 0.80
C THR A 85 -1.73 -2.00 1.51
N PRO A 86 -2.31 -2.48 2.62
CA PRO A 86 -1.86 -3.72 3.26
C PRO A 86 -1.95 -4.92 2.31
N VAL A 87 -0.94 -5.80 2.36
CA VAL A 87 -0.88 -6.99 1.52
C VAL A 87 -1.99 -7.97 1.89
N GLY A 88 -2.74 -8.47 0.91
CA GLY A 88 -3.81 -9.45 1.11
C GLY A 88 -5.12 -8.90 1.68
N ASN A 89 -5.25 -7.57 1.79
CA ASN A 89 -6.50 -6.93 2.18
C ASN A 89 -6.80 -5.73 1.26
N PRO A 90 -7.30 -6.00 0.04
CA PRO A 90 -7.64 -4.94 -0.89
C PRO A 90 -8.82 -4.13 -0.34
N TRP A 91 -8.85 -2.84 -0.64
CA TRP A 91 -9.87 -1.95 -0.11
C TRP A 91 -11.07 -1.84 -1.04
N PRO A 92 -12.25 -1.45 -0.52
CA PRO A 92 -13.38 -1.08 -1.36
C PRO A 92 -12.99 0.04 -2.34
N PRO A 93 -13.51 0.05 -3.58
CA PRO A 93 -13.11 1.01 -4.61
C PRO A 93 -13.33 2.46 -4.18
N SER A 94 -14.42 2.72 -3.44
CA SER A 94 -14.72 4.03 -2.87
C SER A 94 -13.63 4.51 -1.91
N LYS A 95 -13.17 3.63 -1.00
CA LYS A 95 -12.11 3.93 -0.04
C LYS A 95 -10.78 4.18 -0.75
N VAL A 96 -10.43 3.36 -1.74
CA VAL A 96 -9.22 3.54 -2.54
C VAL A 96 -9.25 4.87 -3.27
N ALA A 97 -10.35 5.18 -3.95
CA ALA A 97 -10.50 6.43 -4.70
C ALA A 97 -10.39 7.65 -3.77
N GLN A 98 -11.07 7.62 -2.62
CA GLN A 98 -11.01 8.70 -1.64
C GLN A 98 -9.58 8.91 -1.13
N THR A 99 -8.95 7.87 -0.58
CA THR A 99 -7.60 7.96 -0.02
C THR A 99 -6.58 8.38 -1.09
N THR A 100 -6.73 7.89 -2.32
CA THR A 100 -5.84 8.29 -3.42
C THR A 100 -6.03 9.76 -3.79
N GLY A 101 -7.27 10.26 -3.86
CA GLY A 101 -7.55 11.66 -4.16
C GLY A 101 -7.01 12.61 -3.08
N GLU A 102 -7.15 12.24 -1.81
CA GLU A 102 -6.59 12.98 -0.68
C GLU A 102 -5.04 13.00 -0.74
N LEU A 103 -4.42 11.84 -0.98
CA LEU A 103 -2.96 11.73 -1.06
C LEU A 103 -2.39 12.47 -2.27
N ALA A 104 -3.06 12.37 -3.44
CA ALA A 104 -2.67 13.06 -4.66
C ALA A 104 -2.68 14.57 -4.47
N ARG A 105 -3.73 15.12 -3.84
CA ARG A 105 -3.82 16.55 -3.51
C ARG A 105 -2.76 16.98 -2.50
N PHE A 106 -2.47 16.14 -1.51
CA PHE A 106 -1.45 16.43 -0.50
C PHE A 106 -0.05 16.51 -1.12
N LEU A 107 0.29 15.55 -1.98
CA LEU A 107 1.61 15.41 -2.61
C LEU A 107 1.77 16.17 -3.93
N ASP A 108 0.68 16.68 -4.50
CA ASP A 108 0.63 17.29 -5.83
C ASP A 108 1.10 16.33 -6.94
N LEU A 109 0.55 15.11 -6.91
CA LEU A 109 0.92 14.03 -7.83
C LEU A 109 -0.24 13.62 -8.75
N PRO A 110 0.04 13.24 -10.00
CA PRO A 110 -0.97 12.70 -10.89
C PRO A 110 -1.43 11.30 -10.45
N ILE A 111 -2.69 10.97 -10.76
CA ILE A 111 -3.28 9.66 -10.51
C ILE A 111 -3.34 8.87 -11.82
N LYS A 112 -2.93 7.60 -11.79
CA LYS A 112 -3.02 6.66 -12.91
C LYS A 112 -3.92 5.49 -12.52
N ILE A 113 -4.90 5.17 -13.35
CA ILE A 113 -5.79 4.03 -13.15
C ILE A 113 -5.33 2.90 -14.08
N GLY A 114 -5.01 1.75 -13.50
CA GLY A 114 -4.66 0.53 -14.22
C GLY A 114 -5.76 -0.51 -14.08
N TYR A 115 -6.11 -1.15 -15.18
CA TYR A 115 -7.00 -2.29 -15.22
C TYR A 115 -6.15 -3.54 -15.47
N GLU A 116 -6.23 -4.54 -14.59
CA GLU A 116 -5.82 -5.89 -14.94
C GLU A 116 -6.92 -6.51 -15.81
N ARG A 117 -6.52 -7.09 -16.95
CA ARG A 117 -7.38 -7.90 -17.82
C ARG A 117 -7.08 -9.37 -17.55
#